data_AF-A0A959X312-F1
#
_entry.id   AF-A0A959X312-F1
#
_cell.length_a   1.000
_cell.length_b   1.000
_cell.length_c   1.000
_cell.angle_alpha   90.00
_cell.angle_beta   90.00
_cell.angle_gamma   90.00
#
_symmetry.space_group_name_H-M   'P 1'
#
loop_
_entity.id
_entity.type
_entity.pdbx_description
1 polymer ?
#
loop_
_entity_poly.entity_id
_entity_poly.type
_entity_poly.pdbx_seq_one_letter_code
_entity_poly.pdbx_strand_id
1 'polypeptide(L)'
;MTDEPRRALSWPSRTLKHASLRAFDLSERTVKAGWRSQQLRVRRWRSRLFMIVQISVAAGVSWGIARYGLGHESPFLATVAAIICLGFSFGQRLGRVVEVAVGVTVGVAIGDLFVHFFGTGVWQIMLVIGVALSVATWLGARTLMVTQAAVQAATVLTVAAPGFEAGVDRWLDALIGCTVALVFATVAPTSPINRPRILAAKVLHEAALTVRAMVETLRDGDHEQAERILERARATESELAALLTASNEGMAVVRTSPFLRRHRELAQEVSDLVVPLDRYIRNLRVLARRVVA
;
A
#
# COMPACT_ATOMS: atom_id res chain seq x y z
N MET A 1 -62.77 -3.75 -53.35
CA MET A 1 -61.79 -4.74 -52.89
C MET A 1 -60.77 -3.99 -52.03
N THR A 2 -60.92 -4.19 -50.72
CA THR A 2 -59.98 -3.89 -49.60
C THR A 2 -59.33 -2.51 -49.50
N ASP A 3 -59.99 -1.63 -48.73
CA ASP A 3 -59.42 -0.43 -48.12
C ASP A 3 -58.92 -0.82 -46.71
N GLU A 4 -57.60 -0.85 -46.49
CA GLU A 4 -56.98 -1.18 -45.21
C GLU A 4 -56.73 0.10 -44.38
N PRO A 5 -57.21 0.22 -43.14
CA PRO A 5 -56.92 1.38 -42.32
C PRO A 5 -55.51 1.25 -41.71
N ARG A 6 -54.60 2.16 -42.07
CA ARG A 6 -53.30 2.33 -41.42
C ARG A 6 -53.50 2.65 -39.94
N ARG A 7 -53.28 1.65 -39.06
CA ARG A 7 -53.18 1.86 -37.61
C ARG A 7 -51.93 2.69 -37.31
N ALA A 8 -52.12 3.99 -37.11
CA ALA A 8 -51.09 4.85 -36.54
C ALA A 8 -50.81 4.38 -35.10
N LEU A 9 -49.66 3.73 -34.92
CA LEU A 9 -49.15 3.29 -33.62
C LEU A 9 -48.78 4.54 -32.79
N SER A 10 -49.75 5.11 -32.08
CA SER A 10 -49.51 6.24 -31.19
C SER A 10 -48.78 5.76 -29.95
N TRP A 11 -47.45 5.81 -29.98
CA TRP A 11 -46.63 5.56 -28.80
C TRP A 11 -47.02 6.54 -27.68
N PRO A 12 -47.29 6.07 -26.45
CA PRO A 12 -47.67 6.96 -25.35
C PRO A 12 -46.49 7.90 -25.03
N SER A 13 -46.63 9.19 -25.35
CA SER A 13 -45.59 10.22 -25.12
C SER A 13 -45.17 10.35 -23.65
N ARG A 14 -45.96 9.82 -22.70
CA ARG A 14 -45.66 9.80 -21.27
C ARG A 14 -44.58 8.78 -20.88
N THR A 15 -44.52 7.60 -21.50
CA THR A 15 -43.52 6.57 -21.14
C THR A 15 -42.10 6.97 -21.55
N LEU A 16 -41.96 7.66 -22.70
CA LEU A 16 -40.68 8.20 -23.15
C LEU A 16 -40.14 9.31 -22.21
N LYS A 17 -41.01 10.20 -21.73
CA LYS A 17 -40.62 11.22 -20.75
C LYS A 17 -40.14 10.62 -19.43
N HIS A 18 -40.85 9.63 -18.88
CA HIS A 18 -40.43 8.99 -17.62
C HIS A 18 -39.14 8.17 -17.76
N ALA A 19 -38.91 7.54 -18.91
CA ALA A 19 -37.65 6.84 -19.20
C ALA A 19 -36.47 7.83 -19.29
N SER A 20 -36.66 8.98 -19.95
CA SER A 20 -35.63 10.01 -20.08
C SER A 20 -35.24 10.64 -18.74
N LEU A 21 -36.21 10.90 -17.86
CA LEU A 21 -35.98 11.45 -16.52
C LEU A 21 -35.25 10.45 -15.61
N ARG A 22 -35.62 9.16 -15.66
CA ARG A 22 -34.90 8.10 -14.91
C ARG A 22 -33.47 7.92 -15.41
N ALA A 23 -33.24 7.99 -16.72
CA ALA A 23 -31.90 7.93 -17.29
C ALA A 23 -31.03 9.13 -16.88
N PHE A 24 -31.63 10.33 -16.78
CA PHE A 24 -30.95 11.54 -16.31
C PHE A 24 -30.61 11.48 -14.81
N ASP A 25 -31.51 10.95 -13.97
CA ASP A 25 -31.25 10.75 -12.53
C ASP A 25 -30.18 9.67 -12.27
N LEU A 26 -30.13 8.61 -13.08
CA LEU A 26 -29.11 7.56 -12.99
C LEU A 26 -27.73 8.08 -13.41
N SER A 27 -27.66 8.95 -14.42
CA SER A 27 -26.40 9.59 -14.85
C SER A 27 -25.88 10.57 -13.80
N GLU A 28 -26.76 11.36 -13.17
CA GLU A 28 -26.37 12.27 -12.09
C GLU A 28 -25.83 11.54 -10.86
N ARG A 29 -26.47 10.42 -10.46
CA ARG A 29 -26.03 9.62 -9.31
C ARG A 29 -24.68 8.93 -9.56
N THR A 30 -24.44 8.44 -10.78
CA THR A 30 -23.15 7.85 -11.17
C THR A 30 -22.05 8.91 -11.31
N VAL A 31 -22.36 10.12 -11.81
CA VAL A 31 -21.41 11.24 -11.87
C VAL A 31 -21.04 11.72 -10.46
N LYS A 32 -22.00 11.88 -9.55
CA LYS A 32 -21.76 12.26 -8.14
C LYS A 32 -20.98 11.19 -7.37
N ALA A 33 -21.25 9.90 -7.61
CA ALA A 33 -20.46 8.79 -7.06
C ALA A 33 -19.03 8.76 -7.62
N GLY A 34 -18.87 9.04 -8.93
CA GLY A 34 -17.59 9.22 -9.59
C GLY A 34 -16.77 10.35 -8.95
N TRP A 35 -17.37 11.52 -8.74
CA TRP A 35 -16.73 12.67 -8.10
C TRP A 35 -16.26 12.39 -6.67
N ARG A 36 -17.09 11.75 -5.85
CA ARG A 36 -16.69 11.34 -4.48
C ARG A 36 -15.53 10.35 -4.51
N SER A 37 -15.55 9.39 -5.44
CA SER A 37 -14.45 8.43 -5.61
C SER A 37 -13.14 9.11 -6.08
N GLN A 38 -13.23 10.12 -6.94
CA GLN A 38 -12.10 10.89 -7.44
C GLN A 38 -11.52 11.80 -6.36
N GLN A 39 -12.35 12.47 -5.55
CA GLN A 39 -11.89 13.25 -4.41
C GLN A 39 -11.11 12.39 -3.40
N LEU A 40 -11.57 11.17 -3.14
CA LEU A 40 -10.86 10.20 -2.31
C LEU A 40 -9.54 9.73 -2.95
N ARG A 41 -9.50 9.56 -4.27
CA ARG A 41 -8.26 9.23 -5.01
C ARG A 41 -7.25 10.38 -4.96
N VAL A 42 -7.68 11.62 -5.21
CA VAL A 42 -6.83 12.82 -5.15
C VAL A 42 -6.31 13.06 -3.74
N ARG A 43 -7.16 12.90 -2.72
CA ARG A 43 -6.72 12.99 -1.32
C ARG A 43 -5.69 11.92 -0.98
N ARG A 44 -5.88 10.68 -1.44
CA ARG A 44 -4.89 9.60 -1.28
C ARG A 44 -3.58 9.91 -2.01
N TRP A 45 -3.64 10.39 -3.24
CA TRP A 45 -2.45 10.79 -4.00
C TRP A 45 -1.71 11.93 -3.31
N ARG A 46 -2.41 12.99 -2.90
CA ARG A 46 -1.82 14.11 -2.13
C ARG A 46 -1.18 13.65 -0.82
N SER A 47 -1.78 12.70 -0.13
CA SER A 47 -1.19 12.12 1.10
C SER A 47 0.08 11.29 0.84
N ARG A 48 0.30 10.83 -0.40
CA ARG A 48 1.47 10.05 -0.81
C ARG A 48 2.47 10.83 -1.67
N LEU A 49 2.17 12.08 -2.03
CA LEU A 49 2.99 12.92 -2.90
C LEU A 49 4.45 12.98 -2.44
N PHE A 50 4.66 13.18 -1.14
CA PHE A 50 6.01 13.21 -0.59
C PHE A 50 6.77 11.91 -0.87
N MET A 51 6.17 10.76 -0.57
CA MET A 51 6.79 9.45 -0.80
C MET A 51 7.07 9.21 -2.30
N ILE A 52 6.14 9.60 -3.17
CA ILE A 52 6.30 9.49 -4.63
C ILE A 52 7.52 10.31 -5.08
N VAL A 53 7.56 11.60 -4.72
CA VAL A 53 8.66 12.50 -5.08
C VAL A 53 9.98 11.99 -4.51
N GLN A 54 10.00 11.57 -3.25
CA GLN A 54 11.21 11.06 -2.59
C GLN A 54 11.76 9.83 -3.31
N ILE A 55 10.91 8.84 -3.63
CA ILE A 55 11.33 7.63 -4.34
C ILE A 55 11.82 7.98 -5.74
N SER A 56 11.09 8.82 -6.48
CA SER A 56 11.47 9.23 -7.84
C SER A 56 12.80 9.98 -7.86
N VAL A 57 13.02 10.92 -6.94
CA VAL A 57 14.27 11.68 -6.85
C VAL A 57 15.42 10.77 -6.41
N ALA A 58 15.22 9.92 -5.40
CA ALA A 58 16.26 8.99 -4.95
C ALA A 58 16.69 8.02 -6.06
N ALA A 59 15.73 7.49 -6.82
CA ALA A 59 15.98 6.63 -7.96
C ALA A 59 16.80 7.34 -9.06
N GLY A 60 16.45 8.59 -9.38
CA GLY A 60 17.20 9.40 -10.32
C GLY A 60 18.61 9.75 -9.82
N VAL A 61 18.76 10.06 -8.52
CA VAL A 61 20.05 10.35 -7.90
C VAL A 61 20.95 9.11 -7.87
N SER A 62 20.41 7.92 -7.53
CA SER A 62 21.18 6.68 -7.57
C SER A 62 21.67 6.35 -8.96
N TRP A 63 20.82 6.52 -9.99
CA TRP A 63 21.24 6.39 -11.38
C TRP A 63 22.36 7.37 -11.71
N GLY A 64 22.19 8.65 -11.37
CA GLY A 64 23.15 9.70 -11.67
C GLY A 64 24.51 9.46 -11.02
N ILE A 65 24.54 9.03 -9.76
CA ILE A 65 25.77 8.70 -9.04
C ILE A 65 26.49 7.52 -9.70
N ALA A 66 25.78 6.45 -10.04
CA ALA A 66 26.38 5.30 -10.69
C ALA A 66 26.91 5.64 -12.10
N ARG A 67 26.11 6.32 -12.92
CA ARG A 67 26.51 6.65 -14.31
C ARG A 67 27.60 7.70 -14.39
N TYR A 68 27.47 8.81 -13.67
CA TYR A 68 28.42 9.93 -13.78
C TYR A 68 29.56 9.84 -12.77
N GLY A 69 29.36 9.16 -11.63
CA GLY A 69 30.39 9.00 -10.60
C GLY A 69 31.29 7.79 -10.82
N LEU A 70 30.74 6.67 -11.31
CA LEU A 70 31.51 5.43 -11.58
C LEU A 70 31.66 5.10 -13.07
N GLY A 71 30.99 5.83 -13.96
CA GLY A 71 31.10 5.62 -15.40
C GLY A 71 30.25 4.46 -15.94
N HIS A 72 29.35 3.89 -15.14
CA HIS A 72 28.53 2.75 -15.58
C HIS A 72 27.54 3.15 -16.69
N GLU A 73 27.48 2.39 -17.78
CA GLU A 73 26.62 2.74 -18.92
C GLU A 73 25.12 2.59 -18.59
N SER A 74 24.70 1.55 -17.88
CA SER A 74 23.28 1.31 -17.63
C SER A 74 23.02 0.86 -16.18
N PRO A 75 23.07 1.77 -15.19
CA PRO A 75 22.97 1.42 -13.77
C PRO A 75 21.52 1.20 -13.31
N PHE A 76 20.86 0.22 -13.93
CA PHE A 76 19.48 -0.13 -13.66
C PHE A 76 19.28 -0.60 -12.21
N LEU A 77 20.21 -1.42 -11.69
CA LEU A 77 20.13 -1.96 -10.35
C LEU A 77 20.23 -0.89 -9.26
N ALA A 78 20.96 0.20 -9.49
CA ALA A 78 21.01 1.33 -8.55
C ALA A 78 19.61 1.95 -8.37
N THR A 79 18.91 2.12 -9.48
CA THR A 79 17.56 2.68 -9.51
C THR A 79 16.55 1.76 -8.83
N VAL A 80 16.56 0.48 -9.18
CA VAL A 80 15.67 -0.53 -8.61
C VAL A 80 15.92 -0.69 -7.11
N ALA A 81 17.17 -0.82 -6.69
CA ALA A 81 17.52 -0.98 -5.28
C ALA A 81 17.04 0.23 -4.46
N ALA A 82 17.17 1.45 -5.00
CA ALA A 82 16.65 2.65 -4.34
C ALA A 82 15.12 2.60 -4.17
N ILE A 83 14.39 2.22 -5.23
CA ILE A 83 12.92 2.10 -5.23
C ILE A 83 12.45 1.06 -4.21
N ILE A 84 13.05 -0.13 -4.25
CA ILE A 84 12.69 -1.25 -3.37
C ILE A 84 12.96 -0.87 -1.91
N CYS A 85 14.14 -0.33 -1.60
CA CYS A 85 14.52 0.02 -0.23
C CYS A 85 13.67 1.14 0.36
N LEU A 86 13.32 2.18 -0.43
CA LEU A 86 12.43 3.25 0.02
C LEU A 86 10.94 2.84 0.03
N GLY A 87 10.57 1.77 -0.67
CA GLY A 87 9.21 1.21 -0.67
C GLY A 87 8.81 0.54 0.65
N PHE A 88 9.77 0.16 1.49
CA PHE A 88 9.52 -0.48 2.78
C PHE A 88 9.31 0.51 3.94
N SER A 89 8.63 0.07 5.00
CA SER A 89 8.48 0.86 6.24
C SER A 89 9.85 1.13 6.89
N PHE A 90 10.03 2.34 7.43
CA PHE A 90 11.33 2.84 7.93
C PHE A 90 12.06 1.89 8.88
N GLY A 91 11.34 1.30 9.85
CA GLY A 91 11.91 0.38 10.84
C GLY A 91 12.41 -0.95 10.26
N GLN A 92 12.00 -1.32 9.05
CA GLN A 92 12.44 -2.54 8.36
C GLN A 92 13.59 -2.26 7.37
N ARG A 93 13.90 -0.99 7.07
CA ARG A 93 14.78 -0.63 5.95
C ARG A 93 16.21 -1.15 6.10
N LEU A 94 16.82 -1.09 7.28
CA LEU A 94 18.19 -1.56 7.46
C LEU A 94 18.33 -3.06 7.22
N GLY A 95 17.44 -3.88 7.81
CA GLY A 95 17.42 -5.32 7.57
C GLY A 95 17.11 -5.65 6.10
N ARG A 96 16.18 -4.90 5.49
CA ARG A 96 15.84 -5.06 4.07
C ARG A 96 16.96 -4.64 3.13
N VAL A 97 17.74 -3.61 3.46
CA VAL A 97 18.91 -3.21 2.67
C VAL A 97 19.95 -4.33 2.66
N VAL A 98 20.21 -4.96 3.82
CA VAL A 98 21.13 -6.11 3.88
C VAL A 98 20.58 -7.28 3.07
N GLU A 99 19.30 -7.60 3.23
CA GLU A 99 18.64 -8.67 2.45
C GLU A 99 18.69 -8.41 0.94
N VAL A 100 18.44 -7.17 0.51
CA VAL A 100 18.54 -6.75 -0.90
C VAL A 100 19.98 -6.83 -1.38
N ALA A 101 20.96 -6.35 -0.60
CA ALA A 101 22.36 -6.43 -0.97
C ALA A 101 22.81 -7.87 -1.16
N VAL A 102 22.51 -8.76 -0.20
CA VAL A 102 22.80 -10.21 -0.30
C VAL A 102 22.06 -10.84 -1.48
N GLY A 103 20.78 -10.53 -1.64
CA GLY A 103 19.95 -11.06 -2.73
C GLY A 103 20.46 -10.66 -4.10
N VAL A 104 20.90 -9.41 -4.27
CA VAL A 104 21.51 -8.94 -5.52
C VAL A 104 22.86 -9.60 -5.74
N THR A 105 23.74 -9.71 -4.72
CA THR A 105 25.02 -10.40 -4.87
C THR A 105 24.81 -11.83 -5.38
N VAL A 106 23.93 -12.59 -4.72
CA VAL A 106 23.65 -13.98 -5.08
C VAL A 106 22.99 -14.06 -6.45
N GLY A 107 22.01 -13.19 -6.74
CA GLY A 107 21.29 -13.17 -8.01
C GLY A 107 22.17 -12.83 -9.20
N VAL A 108 23.05 -11.83 -9.07
CA VAL A 108 24.00 -11.45 -10.12
C VAL A 108 25.03 -12.55 -10.33
N ALA A 109 25.60 -13.11 -9.25
CA ALA A 109 26.59 -14.19 -9.36
C ALA A 109 26.01 -15.44 -10.05
N ILE A 110 24.79 -15.87 -9.67
CA ILE A 110 24.12 -17.01 -10.30
C ILE A 110 23.76 -16.69 -11.76
N GLY A 111 23.21 -15.50 -12.02
CA GLY A 111 22.84 -15.07 -13.36
C GLY A 111 24.03 -15.03 -14.31
N ASP A 112 25.16 -14.48 -13.86
CA ASP A 112 26.39 -14.39 -14.64
C ASP A 112 27.00 -15.76 -14.91
N LEU A 113 27.04 -16.62 -13.89
CA LEU A 113 27.53 -17.98 -14.06
C LEU A 113 26.68 -18.75 -15.07
N PHE A 114 25.35 -18.60 -14.99
CA PHE A 114 24.44 -19.22 -15.93
C PHE A 114 24.66 -18.71 -17.35
N VAL A 115 24.73 -17.39 -17.56
CA VAL A 115 24.96 -16.82 -18.90
C VAL A 115 26.34 -17.20 -19.43
N HIS A 116 27.36 -17.27 -18.57
CA HIS A 116 28.70 -17.68 -18.97
C HIS A 116 28.74 -19.10 -19.57
N PHE A 117 27.99 -20.04 -18.99
CA PHE A 117 27.96 -21.43 -19.48
C PHE A 117 26.93 -21.70 -20.58
N PHE A 118 25.76 -21.08 -20.51
CA PHE A 118 24.61 -21.41 -21.37
C PHE A 118 24.26 -20.34 -22.40
N GLY A 119 24.90 -19.16 -22.31
CA GLY A 119 24.61 -18.01 -23.16
C GLY A 119 23.23 -17.40 -22.93
N THR A 120 22.82 -16.51 -23.84
CA THR A 120 21.51 -15.83 -23.83
C THR A 120 20.66 -16.29 -25.01
N GLY A 121 19.41 -16.68 -24.75
CA GLY A 121 18.45 -17.07 -25.79
C GLY A 121 17.05 -17.28 -25.23
N VAL A 122 16.07 -17.52 -26.11
CA VAL A 122 14.64 -17.54 -25.74
C VAL A 122 14.35 -18.62 -24.69
N TRP A 123 14.87 -19.83 -24.88
CA TRP A 123 14.64 -20.93 -23.93
C TRP A 123 15.41 -20.73 -22.62
N GLN A 124 16.61 -20.10 -22.66
CA GLN A 124 17.37 -19.73 -21.47
C GLN A 124 16.58 -18.71 -20.62
N ILE A 125 16.00 -17.69 -21.25
CA ILE A 125 15.17 -16.69 -20.57
C ILE A 125 13.96 -17.36 -19.92
N MET A 126 13.24 -18.22 -20.66
CA MET A 126 12.10 -18.96 -20.13
C MET A 126 12.50 -19.81 -18.92
N LEU A 127 13.63 -20.51 -18.99
CA LEU A 127 14.13 -21.36 -17.90
C LEU A 127 14.46 -20.53 -16.66
N VAL A 128 15.25 -19.46 -16.80
CA VAL A 128 15.69 -18.65 -15.66
C VAL A 128 14.49 -17.95 -15.01
N ILE A 129 13.54 -17.43 -15.79
CA ILE A 129 12.29 -16.86 -15.25
C ILE A 129 11.48 -17.93 -14.52
N GLY A 130 11.33 -19.12 -15.12
CA GLY A 130 10.60 -20.24 -14.52
C GLY A 130 11.21 -20.68 -13.19
N VAL A 131 12.54 -20.77 -13.12
CA VAL A 131 13.27 -21.08 -11.88
C VAL A 131 13.10 -19.96 -10.85
N ALA A 132 13.27 -18.70 -11.23
CA ALA A 132 13.12 -17.55 -10.32
C ALA A 132 11.71 -17.50 -9.71
N LEU A 133 10.66 -17.71 -10.52
CA LEU A 133 9.27 -17.79 -10.06
C LEU A 133 9.05 -18.97 -9.13
N SER A 134 9.59 -20.14 -9.47
CA SER A 134 9.46 -21.37 -8.67
C SER A 134 10.12 -21.21 -7.30
N VAL A 135 11.35 -20.69 -7.27
CA VAL A 135 12.09 -20.44 -6.02
C VAL A 135 11.39 -19.38 -5.17
N ALA A 136 10.97 -18.26 -5.76
CA ALA A 136 10.25 -17.21 -5.02
C ALA A 136 8.94 -17.74 -4.42
N THR A 137 8.20 -18.56 -5.16
CA THR A 137 6.94 -19.18 -4.70
C THR A 137 7.21 -20.19 -3.58
N TRP A 138 8.24 -21.02 -3.74
CA TRP A 138 8.63 -22.03 -2.74
C TRP A 138 9.06 -21.40 -1.42
N LEU A 139 9.73 -20.25 -1.46
CA LEU A 139 10.10 -19.45 -0.28
C LEU A 139 8.91 -18.70 0.35
N GLY A 140 7.69 -18.87 -0.15
CA GLY A 140 6.49 -18.22 0.38
C GLY A 140 6.43 -16.72 0.10
N ALA A 141 7.09 -16.23 -0.94
CA ALA A 141 7.05 -14.82 -1.31
C ALA A 141 5.64 -14.39 -1.74
N ARG A 142 5.24 -13.17 -1.40
CA ARG A 142 3.96 -12.60 -1.87
C ARG A 142 3.99 -12.38 -3.37
N THR A 143 2.82 -12.36 -4.01
CA THR A 143 2.64 -12.19 -5.47
C THR A 143 3.49 -11.07 -6.08
N LEU A 144 3.54 -9.90 -5.44
CA LEU A 144 4.36 -8.78 -5.93
C LEU A 144 5.86 -9.09 -5.94
N MET A 145 6.35 -9.84 -4.97
CA MET A 145 7.77 -10.18 -4.87
C MET A 145 8.13 -11.31 -5.85
N VAL A 146 7.22 -12.25 -6.06
CA VAL A 146 7.33 -13.29 -7.10
C VAL A 146 7.42 -12.66 -8.50
N THR A 147 6.54 -11.71 -8.82
CA THR A 147 6.60 -11.02 -10.11
C THR A 147 7.86 -10.15 -10.26
N GLN A 148 8.34 -9.52 -9.18
CA GLN A 148 9.62 -8.80 -9.20
C GLN A 148 10.80 -9.72 -9.48
N ALA A 149 10.85 -10.91 -8.88
CA ALA A 149 11.92 -11.89 -9.14
C ALA A 149 12.00 -12.25 -10.64
N ALA A 150 10.85 -12.47 -11.29
CA ALA A 150 10.78 -12.71 -12.73
C ALA A 150 11.27 -11.53 -13.56
N VAL A 151 10.86 -10.31 -13.22
CA VAL A 151 11.30 -9.08 -13.93
C VAL A 151 12.80 -8.89 -13.80
N GLN A 152 13.37 -9.11 -12.61
CA GLN A 152 14.82 -9.03 -12.40
C GLN A 152 15.58 -10.10 -13.18
N ALA A 153 15.12 -11.36 -13.13
CA ALA A 153 15.67 -12.46 -13.92
C ALA A 153 15.69 -12.15 -15.42
N ALA A 154 14.57 -11.64 -15.95
CA ALA A 154 14.48 -11.23 -17.35
C ALA A 154 15.46 -10.09 -17.68
N THR A 155 15.55 -9.08 -16.80
CA THR A 155 16.41 -7.90 -17.03
C THR A 155 17.88 -8.28 -17.04
N VAL A 156 18.33 -9.13 -16.11
CA VAL A 156 19.71 -9.62 -16.07
C VAL A 156 20.08 -10.35 -17.36
N LEU A 157 19.19 -11.19 -17.91
CA LEU A 157 19.49 -11.93 -19.14
C LEU A 157 19.39 -11.11 -20.43
N THR A 158 18.62 -10.02 -20.44
CA THR A 158 18.31 -9.28 -21.68
C THR A 158 19.06 -7.97 -21.82
N VAL A 159 19.45 -7.34 -20.70
CA VAL A 159 20.07 -6.02 -20.67
C VAL A 159 21.52 -6.07 -20.18
N ALA A 160 21.89 -7.07 -19.37
CA ALA A 160 23.24 -7.09 -18.80
C ALA A 160 24.26 -7.69 -19.79
N ALA A 161 25.38 -6.98 -19.96
CA ALA A 161 26.54 -7.53 -20.65
C ALA A 161 27.10 -8.71 -19.82
N PRO A 162 27.40 -9.86 -20.44
CA PRO A 162 27.99 -10.99 -19.73
C PRO A 162 29.44 -10.71 -19.33
N GLY A 163 29.82 -11.06 -18.11
CA GLY A 163 31.20 -10.96 -17.64
C GLY A 163 31.31 -10.60 -16.15
N PHE A 164 32.42 -11.02 -15.53
CA PHE A 164 32.67 -10.79 -14.11
C PHE A 164 32.74 -9.31 -13.75
N GLU A 165 33.41 -8.48 -14.56
CA GLU A 165 33.48 -7.02 -14.35
C GLU A 165 32.09 -6.38 -14.38
N ALA A 166 31.27 -6.75 -15.38
CA ALA A 166 29.88 -6.30 -15.45
C ALA A 166 29.03 -6.78 -14.26
N GLY A 167 29.36 -7.93 -13.66
CA GLY A 167 28.73 -8.43 -12.43
C GLY A 167 29.08 -7.60 -11.20
N VAL A 168 30.35 -7.20 -11.08
CA VAL A 168 30.82 -6.32 -10.00
C VAL A 168 30.18 -4.94 -10.09
N ASP A 169 30.09 -4.36 -11.29
CA ASP A 169 29.45 -3.05 -11.52
C ASP A 169 27.98 -3.09 -11.10
N ARG A 170 27.27 -4.17 -11.43
CA ARG A 170 25.86 -4.41 -11.04
C ARG A 170 25.67 -4.54 -9.53
N TRP A 171 26.59 -5.20 -8.85
CA TRP A 171 26.57 -5.29 -7.40
C TRP A 171 26.82 -3.92 -6.74
N LEU A 172 27.81 -3.18 -7.25
CA LEU A 172 28.10 -1.81 -6.80
C LEU A 172 26.91 -0.86 -7.04
N ASP A 173 26.25 -0.97 -8.20
CA ASP A 173 25.03 -0.22 -8.51
C ASP A 173 23.97 -0.43 -7.44
N ALA A 174 23.65 -1.69 -7.11
CA ALA A 174 22.67 -1.98 -6.09
C ALA A 174 23.06 -1.44 -4.71
N LEU A 175 24.36 -1.46 -4.37
CA LEU A 175 24.87 -0.89 -3.14
C LEU A 175 24.66 0.64 -3.10
N ILE A 176 24.98 1.34 -4.18
CA ILE A 176 24.74 2.79 -4.32
C ILE A 176 23.24 3.10 -4.18
N GLY A 177 22.38 2.34 -4.84
CA GLY A 177 20.93 2.47 -4.73
C GLY A 177 20.44 2.33 -3.28
N CYS A 178 20.95 1.31 -2.57
CA CYS A 178 20.66 1.10 -1.16
C CYS A 178 21.15 2.24 -0.27
N THR A 179 22.38 2.73 -0.49
CA THR A 179 22.96 3.84 0.27
C THR A 179 22.17 5.13 0.04
N VAL A 180 21.84 5.46 -1.20
CA VAL A 180 21.01 6.63 -1.54
C VAL A 180 19.63 6.50 -0.91
N ALA A 181 19.00 5.32 -0.95
CA ALA A 181 17.74 5.07 -0.27
C ALA A 181 17.82 5.32 1.25
N LEU A 182 18.91 4.89 1.91
CA LEU A 182 19.11 5.15 3.34
C LEU A 182 19.26 6.65 3.63
N VAL A 183 20.05 7.37 2.83
CA VAL A 183 20.21 8.83 2.97
C VAL A 183 18.87 9.53 2.78
N PHE A 184 18.16 9.25 1.68
CA PHE A 184 16.85 9.85 1.42
C PHE A 184 15.83 9.48 2.49
N ALA A 185 15.89 8.25 3.04
CA ALA A 185 15.04 7.86 4.14
C ALA A 185 15.17 8.86 5.29
N THR A 186 16.39 9.25 5.70
CA THR A 186 16.56 10.20 6.83
C THR A 186 15.81 11.53 6.67
N VAL A 187 15.57 11.96 5.43
CA VAL A 187 14.87 13.21 5.09
C VAL A 187 13.33 13.06 5.14
N ALA A 188 12.80 11.82 5.16
CA ALA A 188 11.36 11.60 5.09
C ALA A 188 10.63 12.16 6.33
N PRO A 189 9.69 13.10 6.18
CA PRO A 189 8.82 13.58 7.23
C PRO A 189 7.68 12.57 7.42
N THR A 190 8.01 11.32 7.77
CA THR A 190 7.01 10.43 8.34
C THR A 190 6.81 10.88 9.78
N SER A 191 5.89 11.82 10.03
CA SER A 191 5.44 12.07 11.39
C SER A 191 4.88 10.75 11.92
N PRO A 192 5.57 10.09 12.86
CA PRO A 192 5.18 8.75 13.32
C PRO A 192 3.92 8.80 14.18
N ILE A 193 3.44 10.00 14.49
CA ILE A 193 2.41 10.28 15.49
C ILE A 193 1.06 10.59 14.82
N ASN A 194 1.07 11.23 13.66
CA ASN A 194 -0.17 11.75 13.06
C ASN A 194 -1.18 10.66 12.67
N ARG A 195 -0.71 9.58 12.03
CA ARG A 195 -1.59 8.49 11.60
C ARG A 195 -2.19 7.74 12.80
N PRO A 196 -1.41 7.32 13.82
CA PRO A 196 -1.95 6.78 15.06
C PRO A 196 -2.96 7.72 15.74
N ARG A 197 -2.67 9.03 15.85
CA ARG A 197 -3.60 9.99 16.46
C ARG A 197 -4.93 10.09 15.73
N ILE A 198 -4.92 10.13 14.39
CA ILE A 198 -6.16 10.17 13.59
C ILE A 198 -6.98 8.91 13.82
N LEU A 199 -6.34 7.73 13.86
CA LEU A 199 -7.03 6.46 14.09
C LEU A 199 -7.58 6.37 15.53
N ALA A 200 -6.82 6.83 16.54
CA ALA A 200 -7.28 6.88 17.92
C ALA A 200 -8.49 7.81 18.07
N ALA A 201 -8.46 9.00 17.44
CA ALA A 201 -9.59 9.92 17.40
C ALA A 201 -10.83 9.28 16.74
N LYS A 202 -10.63 8.50 15.67
CA LYS A 202 -11.71 7.79 14.99
C LYS A 202 -12.37 6.74 15.90
N VAL A 203 -11.56 5.90 16.54
CA VAL A 203 -12.04 4.87 17.48
C VAL A 203 -12.79 5.50 18.66
N LEU A 204 -12.26 6.57 19.25
CA LEU A 204 -12.91 7.32 20.34
C LEU A 204 -14.23 7.96 19.91
N HIS A 205 -14.28 8.49 18.68
CA HIS A 205 -15.50 9.08 18.14
C HIS A 205 -16.59 8.03 17.96
N GLU A 206 -16.24 6.88 17.39
CA GLU A 206 -17.18 5.78 17.15
C GLU A 206 -17.68 5.14 18.45
N ALA A 207 -16.78 5.00 19.43
CA ALA A 207 -17.11 4.66 20.80
C ALA A 207 -18.15 5.61 21.41
N ALA A 208 -17.92 6.91 21.32
CA ALA A 208 -18.83 7.91 21.89
C ALA A 208 -20.21 7.90 21.20
N LEU A 209 -20.26 7.66 19.89
CA LEU A 209 -21.52 7.47 19.16
C LEU A 209 -22.26 6.21 19.62
N THR A 210 -21.53 5.10 19.83
CA THR A 210 -22.10 3.84 20.31
C THR A 210 -22.69 4.01 21.71
N VAL A 211 -21.99 4.70 22.63
CA VAL A 211 -22.52 5.00 23.97
C VAL A 211 -23.80 5.82 23.90
N ARG A 212 -23.83 6.89 23.08
CA ARG A 212 -25.03 7.72 22.91
C ARG A 212 -26.20 6.92 22.37
N ALA A 213 -25.97 6.10 21.35
CA ALA A 213 -27.00 5.25 20.78
C ALA A 213 -27.56 4.24 21.79
N MET A 214 -26.71 3.64 22.64
CA MET A 214 -27.19 2.76 23.73
C MET A 214 -28.13 3.48 24.69
N VAL A 215 -27.81 4.73 25.07
CA VAL A 215 -28.65 5.52 25.98
C VAL A 215 -30.03 5.84 25.35
N GLU A 216 -30.06 6.16 24.06
CA GLU A 216 -31.31 6.41 23.32
C GLU A 216 -32.16 5.14 23.23
N THR A 217 -31.56 4.03 22.81
CA THR A 217 -32.28 2.75 22.67
C THR A 217 -32.82 2.21 24.00
N LEU A 218 -32.09 2.40 25.11
CA LEU A 218 -32.58 2.01 26.44
C LEU A 218 -33.81 2.82 26.89
N ARG A 219 -34.03 4.02 26.35
CA ARG A 219 -35.22 4.84 26.64
C ARG A 219 -36.40 4.46 25.77
N ASP A 220 -36.15 4.17 24.50
CA ASP A 220 -37.20 3.94 23.51
C ASP A 220 -37.64 2.46 23.44
N GLY A 221 -36.82 1.53 23.94
CA GLY A 221 -37.15 0.09 23.95
C GLY A 221 -37.10 -0.59 22.58
N ASP A 222 -36.43 0.03 21.59
CA ASP A 222 -36.35 -0.50 20.22
C ASP A 222 -35.30 -1.62 20.08
N HIS A 223 -35.79 -2.85 19.92
CA HIS A 223 -34.95 -4.04 19.80
C HIS A 223 -34.11 -4.08 18.50
N GLU A 224 -34.65 -3.59 17.38
CA GLU A 224 -33.89 -3.52 16.13
C GLU A 224 -32.74 -2.51 16.25
N GLN A 225 -32.97 -1.41 16.96
CA GLN A 225 -31.92 -0.42 17.20
C GLN A 225 -30.81 -0.97 18.11
N ALA A 226 -31.16 -1.82 19.09
CA ALA A 226 -30.19 -2.49 19.95
C ALA A 226 -29.26 -3.42 19.15
N GLU A 227 -29.80 -4.21 18.21
CA GLU A 227 -28.99 -5.08 17.34
C GLU A 227 -28.02 -4.28 16.46
N ARG A 228 -28.49 -3.18 15.84
CA ARG A 228 -27.65 -2.28 15.04
C ARG A 228 -26.49 -1.69 15.84
N ILE A 229 -26.71 -1.38 17.11
CA ILE A 229 -25.66 -0.88 18.02
C ILE A 229 -24.61 -1.95 18.30
N LEU A 230 -25.03 -3.20 18.52
CA LEU A 230 -24.10 -4.31 18.74
C LEU A 230 -23.23 -4.58 17.52
N GLU A 231 -23.79 -4.51 16.31
CA GLU A 231 -23.03 -4.63 15.06
C GLU A 231 -22.00 -3.50 14.91
N ARG A 232 -22.42 -2.25 15.19
CA ARG A 232 -21.55 -1.08 15.16
C ARG A 232 -20.39 -1.18 16.16
N ALA A 233 -20.67 -1.65 17.37
CA ALA A 233 -19.65 -1.91 18.40
C ALA A 233 -18.65 -3.00 17.96
N ARG A 234 -19.10 -4.05 17.23
CA ARG A 234 -18.22 -5.09 16.67
C ARG A 234 -17.35 -4.54 15.54
N ALA A 235 -17.89 -3.69 14.67
CA ALA A 235 -17.16 -3.11 13.54
C ALA A 235 -15.93 -2.27 13.97
N THR A 236 -15.97 -1.70 15.18
CA THR A 236 -14.88 -0.91 15.77
C THR A 236 -13.59 -1.72 16.00
N GLU A 237 -13.67 -3.05 16.03
CA GLU A 237 -12.50 -3.95 16.18
C GLU A 237 -11.50 -3.78 15.03
N SER A 238 -11.99 -3.62 13.80
CA SER A 238 -11.13 -3.40 12.64
C SER A 238 -10.36 -2.07 12.71
N GLU A 239 -10.97 -1.04 13.31
CA GLU A 239 -10.34 0.27 13.49
C GLU A 239 -9.28 0.24 14.59
N LEU A 240 -9.55 -0.50 15.67
CA LEU A 240 -8.60 -0.73 16.74
C LEU A 240 -7.38 -1.54 16.25
N ALA A 241 -7.60 -2.57 15.43
CA ALA A 241 -6.52 -3.33 14.80
C ALA A 241 -5.65 -2.42 13.91
N ALA A 242 -6.28 -1.54 13.12
CA ALA A 242 -5.55 -0.56 12.31
C ALA A 242 -4.75 0.44 13.17
N LEU A 243 -5.29 0.88 14.31
CA LEU A 243 -4.59 1.72 15.28
C LEU A 243 -3.37 1.00 15.88
N LEU A 244 -3.53 -0.26 16.31
CA LEU A 244 -2.45 -1.10 16.82
C LEU A 244 -1.29 -1.20 15.82
N THR A 245 -1.61 -1.54 14.56
CA THR A 245 -0.60 -1.62 13.49
C THR A 245 0.10 -0.27 13.27
N ALA A 246 -0.66 0.82 13.15
CA ALA A 246 -0.10 2.13 12.91
C ALA A 246 0.77 2.63 14.09
N SER A 247 0.37 2.33 15.33
CA SER A 247 1.13 2.69 16.53
C SER A 247 2.47 1.94 16.59
N ASN A 248 2.45 0.64 16.34
CA ASN A 248 3.67 -0.17 16.28
C ASN A 248 4.62 0.29 15.17
N GLU A 249 4.07 0.63 14.00
CA GLU A 249 4.84 1.25 12.90
C GLU A 249 5.47 2.58 13.33
N GLY A 250 4.69 3.46 13.97
CA GLY A 250 5.17 4.75 14.48
C GLY A 250 6.29 4.60 15.50
N MET A 251 6.13 3.68 16.46
CA MET A 251 7.15 3.39 17.48
C MET A 251 8.43 2.80 16.88
N ALA A 252 8.32 1.93 15.88
CA ALA A 252 9.48 1.39 15.17
C ALA A 252 10.26 2.50 14.43
N VAL A 253 9.55 3.46 13.82
CA VAL A 253 10.16 4.62 13.15
C VAL A 253 10.94 5.49 14.13
N VAL A 254 10.37 5.80 15.31
CA VAL A 254 11.05 6.65 16.30
C VAL A 254 12.24 5.97 16.96
N ARG A 255 12.17 4.66 17.20
CA ARG A 255 13.30 3.90 17.79
C ARG A 255 14.53 3.90 16.88
N THR A 256 14.33 3.81 15.57
CA THR A 256 15.43 3.65 14.61
C THR A 256 15.94 4.98 14.05
N SER A 257 15.10 6.02 13.96
CA SER A 257 15.50 7.30 13.36
C SER A 257 16.15 8.26 14.37
N PRO A 258 17.42 8.66 14.17
CA PRO A 258 18.10 9.60 15.07
C PRO A 258 17.46 11.00 15.07
N PHE A 259 16.87 11.42 13.95
CA PHE A 259 16.21 12.72 13.81
C PHE A 259 14.83 12.79 14.48
N LEU A 260 14.18 11.64 14.70
CA LEU A 260 12.84 11.58 15.31
C LEU A 260 12.87 11.25 16.81
N ARG A 261 14.06 11.19 17.44
CA ARG A 261 14.21 10.97 18.89
C ARG A 261 13.41 11.96 19.74
N ARG A 262 13.29 13.22 19.31
CA ARG A 262 12.50 14.26 19.98
C ARG A 262 11.00 13.97 20.00
N HIS A 263 10.51 13.13 19.07
CA HIS A 263 9.10 12.74 18.95
C HIS A 263 8.79 11.44 19.71
N ARG A 264 9.75 10.90 20.49
CA ARG A 264 9.61 9.65 21.22
C ARG A 264 8.53 9.71 22.29
N GLU A 265 8.50 10.79 23.07
CA GLU A 265 7.50 10.95 24.13
C GLU A 265 6.09 10.95 23.54
N LEU A 266 5.84 11.80 22.52
CA LEU A 266 4.53 11.87 21.86
C LEU A 266 4.13 10.57 21.14
N ALA A 267 5.08 9.84 20.54
CA ALA A 267 4.78 8.54 19.94
C ALA A 267 4.45 7.49 21.01
N GLN A 268 5.14 7.56 22.14
CA GLN A 268 4.93 6.66 23.28
C GLN A 268 3.58 6.93 23.95
N GLU A 269 3.20 8.20 24.15
CA GLU A 269 1.87 8.57 24.64
C GLU A 269 0.75 7.97 23.79
N VAL A 270 0.87 8.04 22.45
CA VAL A 270 -0.14 7.48 21.56
C VAL A 270 -0.14 5.95 21.59
N SER A 271 1.02 5.31 21.76
CA SER A 271 1.12 3.87 21.94
C SER A 271 0.53 3.40 23.26
N ASP A 272 0.74 4.16 24.32
CA ASP A 272 0.24 3.85 25.66
C ASP A 272 -1.28 3.97 25.75
N LEU A 273 -1.91 4.77 24.87
CA LEU A 273 -3.37 4.86 24.72
C LEU A 273 -4.01 3.59 24.12
N VAL A 274 -3.26 2.77 23.38
CA VAL A 274 -3.84 1.67 22.61
C VAL A 274 -4.40 0.57 23.52
N VAL A 275 -3.69 0.22 24.60
CA VAL A 275 -4.11 -0.83 25.54
C VAL A 275 -5.35 -0.42 26.34
N PRO A 276 -5.42 0.78 26.97
CA PRO A 276 -6.64 1.27 27.58
C PRO A 276 -7.83 1.32 26.62
N LEU A 277 -7.60 1.74 25.37
CA LEU A 277 -8.65 1.84 24.37
C LEU A 277 -9.19 0.46 23.95
N ASP A 278 -8.33 -0.55 23.79
CA ASP A 278 -8.76 -1.95 23.57
C ASP A 278 -9.66 -2.44 24.70
N ARG A 279 -9.24 -2.25 25.95
CA ARG A 279 -10.03 -2.64 27.13
C ARG A 279 -11.39 -1.93 27.14
N TYR A 280 -11.40 -0.64 26.83
CA TYR A 280 -12.63 0.15 26.76
C TYR A 280 -13.57 -0.35 25.66
N ILE A 281 -13.09 -0.63 24.45
CA ILE A 281 -13.92 -1.17 23.35
C ILE A 281 -14.46 -2.57 23.68
N ARG A 282 -13.67 -3.42 24.34
CA ARG A 282 -14.16 -4.73 24.83
C ARG A 282 -15.31 -4.56 25.81
N ASN A 283 -15.17 -3.66 26.79
CA ASN A 283 -16.23 -3.37 27.76
C ASN A 283 -17.47 -2.76 27.08
N LEU A 284 -17.27 -1.87 26.10
CA LEU A 284 -18.34 -1.27 25.31
C LEU A 284 -19.18 -2.33 24.59
N ARG A 285 -18.55 -3.36 24.03
CA ARG A 285 -19.25 -4.49 23.39
C ARG A 285 -20.04 -5.33 24.39
N VAL A 286 -19.52 -5.52 25.60
CA VAL A 286 -20.23 -6.22 26.67
C VAL A 286 -21.47 -5.43 27.07
N LEU A 287 -21.36 -4.10 27.19
CA LEU A 287 -22.50 -3.22 27.47
C LEU A 287 -23.53 -3.27 26.33
N ALA A 288 -23.09 -3.12 25.08
CA ALA A 288 -23.98 -3.20 23.91
C ALA A 288 -24.74 -4.54 23.85
N ARG A 289 -24.09 -5.65 24.22
CA ARG A 289 -24.75 -6.96 24.30
C ARG A 289 -25.85 -7.00 25.36
N ARG A 290 -25.66 -6.31 26.49
CA ARG A 290 -26.67 -6.25 27.56
C ARG A 290 -27.86 -5.34 27.23
N VAL A 291 -27.70 -4.39 26.29
CA VAL A 291 -28.81 -3.57 25.80
C VAL A 291 -29.75 -4.37 24.89
N VAL A 292 -29.22 -5.42 24.24
CA VAL A 292 -29.99 -6.35 23.40
C VAL A 292 -30.67 -7.45 24.23
N ALA A 293 -30.20 -7.72 25.44
CA ALA A 293 -30.70 -8.82 26.28
C ALA A 293 -31.83 -8.35 27.19
#